data_AF-K2BYW9-F1
#
_entry.id   AF-K2BYW9-F1
#
_cell.length_a   1.000
_cell.length_b   1.000
_cell.length_c   1.000
_cell.angle_alpha   90.00
_cell.angle_beta   90.00
_cell.angle_gamma   90.00
#
_symmetry.space_group_name_H-M   'P 1'
#
loop_
_entity.id
_entity.type
_entity.pdbx_description
1 polymer ?
#
loop_
_entity_poly.entity_id
_entity_poly.type
_entity_poly.pdbx_seq_one_letter_code
_entity_poly.pdbx_strand_id
1 'polypeptide(L)'
;MKKILLCVFIAIFFLIIVVVALFYFSSVPMAVRQAVEKDIFHEEIRRCISSSGIEYNALPVLNSDSSVIYYNSSGDVFCTEGGEASYTGKENQCKKVICFPIYGK
;
A
#
# COMPACT_ATOMS: atom_id res chain seq x y z
N MET A 1 -12.45 -12.50 -39.05
CA MET A 1 -12.41 -13.00 -37.67
C MET A 1 -11.02 -12.89 -37.02
N LYS A 2 -9.92 -13.37 -37.62
CA LYS A 2 -8.56 -13.30 -37.03
C LYS A 2 -8.08 -11.87 -36.65
N LYS A 3 -8.35 -10.86 -37.48
CA LYS A 3 -7.94 -9.46 -37.21
C LYS A 3 -8.64 -8.84 -36.00
N ILE A 4 -9.93 -9.13 -35.82
CA ILE A 4 -10.72 -8.62 -34.69
C ILE A 4 -10.23 -9.22 -33.37
N LEU A 5 -9.93 -10.52 -33.36
CA LEU A 5 -9.39 -11.21 -32.19
C LEU A 5 -8.03 -10.62 -31.75
N LEU A 6 -7.15 -10.31 -32.72
CA LEU A 6 -5.87 -9.66 -32.45
C LEU A 6 -6.05 -8.27 -31.83
N CYS A 7 -6.96 -7.46 -32.37
CA CYS A 7 -7.26 -6.14 -31.83
C CYS A 7 -7.79 -6.21 -30.38
N VAL A 8 -8.64 -7.19 -30.06
CA VAL A 8 -9.15 -7.41 -28.70
C VAL A 8 -8.01 -7.78 -27.74
N PHE A 9 -7.12 -8.68 -28.15
CA PHE A 9 -5.95 -9.05 -27.34
C PHE A 9 -5.05 -7.86 -27.03
N ILE A 10 -4.77 -7.03 -28.04
CA ILE A 10 -3.96 -5.82 -27.89
C ILE A 10 -4.65 -4.83 -26.94
N ALA A 11 -5.95 -4.60 -27.11
CA ALA A 11 -6.70 -3.70 -26.25
C ALA A 11 -6.69 -4.14 -24.77
N ILE A 12 -6.88 -5.44 -24.51
CA ILE A 12 -6.81 -6.00 -23.15
C ILE A 12 -5.40 -5.82 -22.57
N PHE A 13 -4.37 -6.09 -23.36
CA PHE A 13 -2.99 -5.92 -22.92
C PHE A 13 -2.67 -4.47 -22.53
N PHE A 14 -3.07 -3.50 -23.36
CA PHE A 14 -2.92 -2.08 -23.03
C PHE A 14 -3.71 -1.69 -21.78
N LEU A 15 -4.93 -2.20 -21.62
CA LEU A 15 -5.74 -1.94 -20.44
C LEU A 15 -5.06 -2.46 -19.17
N ILE A 16 -4.46 -3.65 -19.21
CA ILE A 16 -3.68 -4.20 -18.08
C ILE A 16 -2.50 -3.28 -17.75
N ILE A 17 -1.74 -2.83 -18.76
CA ILE A 17 -0.61 -1.92 -18.55
C ILE A 17 -1.07 -0.62 -17.88
N VAL A 18 -2.17 -0.03 -18.34
CA VAL A 18 -2.72 1.21 -17.77
C VAL A 18 -3.14 0.99 -16.31
N VAL A 19 -3.81 -0.12 -16.00
CA VAL A 19 -4.22 -0.43 -14.62
C VAL A 19 -3.00 -0.61 -13.71
N VAL A 20 -1.98 -1.33 -14.17
CA VAL A 20 -0.72 -1.51 -13.43
C VAL A 20 -0.02 -0.17 -13.22
N ALA A 21 0.09 0.67 -14.26
CA ALA A 21 0.69 1.98 -14.14
C ALA A 21 -0.07 2.86 -13.13
N LEU A 22 -1.40 2.92 -13.20
CA LEU A 22 -2.21 3.63 -12.21
C LEU A 22 -1.97 3.08 -10.80
N PHE A 23 -1.81 1.77 -10.63
CA PHE A 23 -1.52 1.17 -9.33
C PHE A 23 -0.14 1.53 -8.77
N TYR A 24 0.88 1.83 -9.58
CA TYR A 24 2.20 2.20 -9.07
C TYR A 24 2.41 3.72 -8.94
N PHE A 25 1.70 4.52 -9.74
CA PHE A 25 1.89 5.97 -9.85
C PHE A 25 0.76 6.81 -9.24
N SER A 26 -0.39 6.22 -8.88
CA SER A 26 -1.44 6.98 -8.19
C SER A 26 -0.94 7.48 -6.83
N SER A 27 -1.34 8.68 -6.44
CA SER A 27 -0.94 9.30 -5.18
C SER A 27 -1.46 8.54 -3.96
N VAL A 28 -0.77 8.72 -2.83
CA VAL A 28 -1.24 8.25 -1.52
C VAL A 28 -2.39 9.15 -1.06
N PRO A 29 -3.51 8.61 -0.54
CA PRO A 29 -4.59 9.40 0.02
C PRO A 29 -4.08 10.39 1.06
N MET A 30 -4.62 11.61 1.04
CA MET A 30 -4.17 12.68 1.94
C MET A 30 -4.32 12.29 3.42
N ALA A 31 -5.39 11.56 3.77
CA ALA A 31 -5.62 11.08 5.13
C ALA A 31 -4.52 10.13 5.61
N VAL A 32 -4.03 9.24 4.74
CA VAL A 32 -2.92 8.33 5.05
C VAL A 32 -1.62 9.11 5.19
N ARG A 33 -1.35 10.08 4.31
CA ARG A 33 -0.15 10.94 4.44
C ARG A 33 -0.15 11.69 5.78
N GLN A 34 -1.28 12.28 6.16
CA GLN A 34 -1.42 12.99 7.43
C GLN A 34 -1.31 12.09 8.66
N ALA A 35 -1.79 10.84 8.57
CA ALA A 35 -1.62 9.85 9.64
C ALA A 35 -0.13 9.51 9.82
N VAL A 36 0.55 9.18 8.73
CA VAL A 36 1.97 8.81 8.74
C VAL A 36 2.87 9.98 9.18
N GLU A 37 2.56 11.22 8.79
CA GLU A 37 3.34 12.41 9.22
C GLU A 37 3.23 12.69 10.73
N LYS A 38 2.12 12.31 11.37
CA LYS A 38 1.97 12.42 12.83
C LYS A 38 2.80 11.36 13.56
N ASP A 39 3.02 10.23 12.92
CA ASP A 39 3.83 9.14 13.43
C ASP A 39 5.29 9.36 13.00
N ILE A 40 6.00 10.16 13.80
CA ILE A 40 7.30 10.87 13.60
C ILE A 40 8.46 10.02 13.02
N PHE A 41 8.27 8.72 12.80
CA PHE A 41 9.32 7.75 12.52
C PHE A 41 9.23 7.03 11.17
N HIS A 42 8.51 7.55 10.17
CA HIS A 42 8.30 6.81 8.91
C HIS A 42 8.87 7.48 7.67
N GLU A 43 9.64 6.72 6.88
CA GLU A 43 10.39 7.22 5.72
C GLU A 43 9.70 6.90 4.39
N GLU A 44 9.02 5.75 4.33
CA GLU A 44 8.44 5.21 3.11
C GLU A 44 7.04 4.66 3.34
N ILE A 45 6.07 5.15 2.54
CA ILE A 45 4.72 4.59 2.47
C ILE A 45 4.67 3.63 1.28
N ARG A 46 4.21 2.39 1.50
CA ARG A 46 3.95 1.42 0.44
C ARG A 46 2.47 1.17 0.27
N ARG A 47 2.07 0.79 -0.95
CA ARG A 47 0.70 0.39 -1.27
C ARG A 47 0.58 -1.11 -1.12
N CYS A 48 -0.46 -1.54 -0.45
CA CYS A 48 -0.62 -2.89 -0.01
C CYS A 48 -1.96 -3.45 -0.53
N ILE A 49 -1.98 -4.72 -0.92
CA ILE A 49 -3.19 -5.43 -1.32
C ILE A 49 -3.49 -6.50 -0.29
N SER A 50 -4.71 -6.50 0.21
CA SER A 50 -5.24 -7.51 1.13
C SER A 50 -6.61 -8.01 0.65
N SER A 51 -7.20 -8.95 1.40
CA SER A 51 -8.57 -9.40 1.16
C SER A 51 -9.62 -8.29 1.28
N SER A 52 -9.30 -7.20 2.00
CA SER A 52 -10.19 -6.05 2.25
C SER A 52 -10.07 -4.97 1.17
N GLY A 53 -9.05 -5.03 0.31
CA GLY A 53 -8.81 -4.06 -0.74
C GLY A 53 -7.42 -3.45 -0.68
N ILE A 54 -7.32 -2.15 -0.99
CA ILE A 54 -6.07 -1.39 -0.96
C ILE A 54 -5.85 -0.81 0.44
N GLU A 55 -4.71 -1.14 0.99
CA GLU A 55 -4.20 -0.67 2.27
C GLU A 55 -2.85 0.00 2.05
N TYR A 56 -2.29 0.59 3.11
CA TYR A 56 -1.00 1.25 3.07
C TYR A 56 -0.20 0.81 4.28
N ASN A 57 1.11 0.62 4.11
CA ASN A 57 1.98 0.50 5.25
C ASN A 57 3.01 1.62 5.24
N ALA A 58 3.51 1.95 6.42
CA ALA A 58 4.60 2.88 6.58
C ALA A 58 5.77 2.11 7.19
N LEU A 59 6.93 2.19 6.54
CA LEU A 59 8.16 1.61 7.05
C LEU A 59 8.85 2.60 7.99
N PRO A 60 9.36 2.12 9.13
CA PRO A 60 10.09 2.95 10.05
C PRO A 60 11.43 3.40 9.45
N VAL A 61 11.91 4.57 9.88
CA VAL A 61 13.24 5.09 9.58
C VAL A 61 14.27 4.14 10.21
N LEU A 62 15.34 3.81 9.47
CA LEU A 62 16.47 3.02 9.98
C LEU A 62 17.00 3.63 11.29
N ASN A 63 17.04 2.83 12.37
CA ASN A 63 17.41 3.18 13.76
C ASN A 63 16.30 3.77 14.65
N SER A 64 15.03 3.70 14.24
CA SER A 64 13.87 3.95 15.10
C SER A 64 13.07 2.67 15.36
N ASP A 65 12.01 2.75 16.17
CA ASP A 65 11.12 1.62 16.52
C ASP A 65 10.82 0.78 15.27
N SER A 66 11.09 -0.52 15.32
CA SER A 66 11.04 -1.39 14.13
C SER A 66 9.61 -1.77 13.72
N SER A 67 8.61 -1.10 14.30
CA SER A 67 7.20 -1.31 14.02
C SER A 67 6.85 -0.90 12.58
N VAL A 68 6.26 -1.82 11.82
CA VAL A 68 5.60 -1.50 10.57
C VAL A 68 4.14 -1.21 10.87
N ILE A 69 3.66 -0.01 10.53
CA ILE A 69 2.27 0.39 10.78
C ILE A 69 1.44 0.27 9.50
N TYR A 70 0.25 -0.32 9.61
CA TYR A 70 -0.69 -0.53 8.51
C TYR A 70 -1.95 0.34 8.67
N TYR A 71 -2.28 1.06 7.59
CA TYR A 71 -3.35 2.03 7.49
C TYR A 71 -4.36 1.62 6.42
N ASN A 72 -5.65 1.83 6.68
CA ASN A 72 -6.67 1.76 5.65
C ASN A 72 -6.63 3.02 4.75
N SER A 73 -7.47 3.08 3.71
CA SER A 73 -7.54 4.26 2.82
C SER A 73 -8.01 5.55 3.49
N SER A 74 -8.63 5.46 4.66
CA SER A 74 -9.06 6.59 5.49
C SER A 74 -7.98 7.07 6.46
N GLY A 75 -6.84 6.39 6.54
CA GLY A 75 -5.75 6.71 7.46
C GLY A 75 -5.87 6.10 8.86
N ASP A 76 -6.81 5.18 9.09
CA ASP A 76 -6.93 4.51 10.38
C ASP A 76 -5.95 3.34 10.50
N VAL A 77 -5.29 3.21 11.65
CA VAL A 77 -4.40 2.11 11.97
C VAL A 77 -5.20 0.85 12.31
N PHE A 78 -5.06 -0.19 11.50
CA PHE A 78 -5.72 -1.48 11.72
C PHE A 78 -4.75 -2.58 12.13
N CYS A 79 -3.45 -2.46 11.81
CA CYS A 79 -2.45 -3.41 12.27
C CYS A 79 -1.08 -2.76 12.41
N THR A 80 -0.23 -3.40 13.20
CA THR A 80 1.18 -3.07 13.42
C THR A 80 1.95 -4.38 13.56
N GLU A 81 3.11 -4.51 12.91
CA GLU A 81 4.01 -5.67 13.05
C GLU A 81 5.29 -5.23 13.75
N GLY A 82 5.64 -5.88 14.86
CA GLY A 82 6.85 -5.58 15.62
C GLY A 82 6.80 -4.26 16.40
N GLY A 83 7.90 -3.95 17.08
CA GLY A 83 8.09 -2.73 17.89
C GLY A 83 7.59 -2.82 19.34
N GLU A 84 7.59 -1.67 20.03
CA GLU A 84 7.26 -1.58 21.46
C GLU A 84 5.78 -1.89 21.80
N ALA A 85 5.54 -2.23 23.08
CA ALA A 85 4.28 -2.70 23.67
C ALA A 85 3.05 -1.78 23.46
N SER A 86 3.25 -0.55 22.99
CA SER A 86 2.18 0.40 22.65
C SER A 86 1.33 -0.05 21.45
N TYR A 87 1.88 -0.92 20.61
CA TYR A 87 1.27 -1.36 19.34
C TYR A 87 0.96 -2.87 19.28
N THR A 88 1.39 -3.66 20.27
CA THR A 88 1.30 -5.13 20.30
C THR A 88 -0.12 -5.73 20.38
N GLY A 89 -1.17 -4.89 20.38
CA GLY A 89 -2.56 -5.35 20.48
C GLY A 89 -3.20 -5.83 19.16
N LYS A 90 -2.57 -5.60 18.01
CA LYS A 90 -3.21 -5.83 16.69
C LYS A 90 -2.46 -6.77 15.73
N GLU A 91 -1.33 -7.36 16.10
CA GLU A 91 -0.50 -8.21 15.20
C GLU A 91 -1.31 -9.35 14.53
N ASN A 92 -2.25 -9.97 15.24
CA ASN A 92 -3.11 -11.02 14.67
C ASN A 92 -4.04 -10.55 13.53
N GLN A 93 -4.18 -9.23 13.33
CA GLN A 93 -4.96 -8.62 12.25
C GLN A 93 -4.12 -8.32 11.01
N CYS A 94 -2.81 -8.53 11.08
CA CYS A 94 -1.91 -8.45 9.94
C CYS A 94 -2.15 -9.69 9.09
N LYS A 95 -3.20 -9.60 8.26
CA LYS A 95 -3.43 -10.57 7.19
C LYS A 95 -2.22 -10.59 6.27
N LYS A 96 -2.05 -11.63 5.46
CA LYS A 96 -1.03 -11.65 4.41
C LYS A 96 -1.26 -10.48 3.45
N VAL A 97 -0.53 -9.41 3.66
CA VAL A 97 -0.59 -8.21 2.85
C VAL A 97 0.59 -8.24 1.89
N ILE A 98 0.33 -8.04 0.59
CA ILE A 98 1.41 -7.90 -0.40
C ILE A 98 1.59 -6.42 -0.66
N CYS A 99 2.78 -5.90 -0.36
CA CYS A 99 3.06 -4.48 -0.46
C CYS A 99 4.04 -4.16 -1.59
N PHE A 100 3.78 -3.04 -2.25
CA PHE A 100 4.45 -2.56 -3.44
C PHE A 100 4.89 -1.10 -3.24
N PRO A 101 6.06 -0.71 -3.79
CA PRO A 101 6.51 0.67 -3.75
C PRO A 101 5.54 1.59 -4.52
N ILE A 102 5.51 2.86 -4.13
CA ILE A 102 4.77 3.92 -4.81
C ILE A 102 5.79 4.85 -5.47
N TYR A 103 5.67 5.07 -6.78
CA TYR A 103 6.59 5.89 -7.56
C TYR A 103 5.98 7.25 -7.90
N GLY A 104 6.83 8.27 -8.06
CA GLY A 104 6.40 9.63 -8.43
C GLY A 104 5.90 10.48 -7.26
N LYS A 105 6.53 10.35 -6.08
CA LYS A 105 6.28 11.17 -4.89
C LYS A 105 6.34 12.66 -5.18
#